data_AF-A0A8T3WPT3-F1
#
_entry.id   AF-A0A8T3WPT3-F1
#
_cell.length_a   1.000
_cell.length_b   1.000
_cell.length_c   1.000
_cell.angle_alpha   90.00
_cell.angle_beta   90.00
_cell.angle_gamma   90.00
#
_symmetry.space_group_name_H-M   'P 1'
#
loop_
_entity.id
_entity.type
_entity.pdbx_description
1 polymer ?
#
loop_
_entity_poly.entity_id
_entity_poly.type
_entity_poly.pdbx_seq_one_letter_code
_entity_poly.pdbx_strand_id
1 'polypeptide(L)'
;MRDWISGAVGAAIFLLGLLPMMGYLTFLNDLAPSILIWIVAGAGFYLAINSIIEITNSNIVGWWSFGVAIAVLIIGLFPVLHSFGIGPAWFEFNWLNRKAYDVIFIIEGVFLMIATFAMEL
;
A
#
# COMPACT_ATOMS: atom_id res chain seq x y z
N MET A 1 -1.27 -21.41 0.41
CA MET A 1 0.03 -21.04 1.04
C MET A 1 0.45 -19.63 0.64
N ARG A 2 0.34 -19.28 -0.65
CA ARG A 2 0.59 -17.93 -1.18
C ARG A 2 -0.41 -16.89 -0.64
N ASP A 3 -1.63 -17.32 -0.32
CA ASP A 3 -2.75 -16.48 0.12
C ASP A 3 -2.49 -15.89 1.51
N TRP A 4 -1.89 -16.70 2.40
CA TRP A 4 -1.54 -16.30 3.75
C TRP A 4 -0.46 -15.21 3.79
N ILE A 5 0.39 -15.14 2.76
CA ILE A 5 1.40 -14.09 2.63
C ILE A 5 0.72 -12.76 2.30
N SER A 6 -0.23 -12.75 1.36
CA SER A 6 -1.03 -11.57 1.05
C SER A 6 -1.82 -11.09 2.27
N GLY A 7 -2.34 -12.02 3.07
CA GLY A 7 -3.08 -11.70 4.30
C GLY A 7 -2.17 -11.15 5.40
N ALA A 8 -0.98 -11.72 5.55
CA ALA A 8 0.03 -11.23 6.49
C ALA A 8 0.57 -9.85 6.10
N VAL A 9 0.82 -9.62 4.80
CA VAL A 9 1.23 -8.32 4.26
C VAL A 9 0.10 -7.30 4.44
N GLY A 10 -1.15 -7.68 4.15
CA GLY A 10 -2.33 -6.87 4.41
C GLY A 10 -2.48 -6.47 5.87
N ALA A 11 -2.36 -7.43 6.78
CA ALA A 11 -2.40 -7.18 8.22
C ALA A 11 -1.24 -6.26 8.68
N ALA A 12 -0.03 -6.45 8.16
CA ALA A 12 1.11 -5.59 8.48
C ALA A 12 0.86 -4.15 8.01
N ILE A 13 0.38 -3.96 6.79
CA ILE A 13 0.06 -2.65 6.22
C ILE A 13 -1.09 -1.98 6.99
N PHE A 14 -2.14 -2.74 7.33
CA PHE A 14 -3.26 -2.30 8.14
C PHE A 14 -2.79 -1.77 9.50
N LEU A 15 -1.95 -2.55 10.19
CA LEU A 15 -1.42 -2.19 11.50
C LEU A 15 -0.48 -0.99 11.45
N LEU A 16 0.30 -0.84 10.37
CA LEU A 16 1.17 0.32 10.15
C LEU A 16 0.38 1.62 9.98
N GLY A 17 -0.83 1.58 9.42
CA GLY A 17 -1.73 2.75 9.38
C GLY A 17 -2.55 2.94 10.66
N LEU A 18 -3.08 1.86 11.22
CA LEU A 18 -4.02 1.92 12.36
C LEU A 18 -3.34 2.29 13.69
N LEU A 19 -2.20 1.67 14.00
CA LEU A 19 -1.57 1.82 15.31
C LEU A 19 -1.12 3.26 15.60
N PRO A 20 -0.48 3.98 14.65
CA PRO A 20 -0.14 5.40 14.84
C PRO A 20 -1.36 6.28 15.07
N MET A 21 -2.47 6.03 14.36
CA MET A 21 -3.72 6.77 14.52
C MET A 21 -4.37 6.56 15.89
N MET A 22 -4.19 5.38 16.48
CA MET A 22 -4.67 5.06 17.83
C MET A 22 -3.74 5.58 18.95
N GLY A 23 -2.63 6.25 18.61
CA GLY A 23 -1.64 6.73 19.58
C GLY A 23 -0.69 5.63 20.10
N TYR A 24 -0.69 4.45 19.46
CA TYR A 24 0.27 3.38 19.71
C TYR A 24 1.39 3.42 18.66
N LEU A 25 2.57 2.87 18.99
CA LEU A 25 3.75 2.93 18.11
C LEU A 25 4.06 4.35 17.62
N THR A 26 3.99 5.35 18.52
CA THR A 26 4.24 6.76 18.18
C THR A 26 5.63 7.00 17.59
N PHE A 27 6.59 6.11 17.81
CA PHE A 27 7.89 6.16 17.11
C PHE A 27 7.74 6.02 15.58
N LEU A 28 6.66 5.41 15.08
CA LEU A 28 6.31 5.43 13.66
C LEU A 28 5.99 6.85 13.21
N ASN A 29 5.38 7.69 14.05
CA ASN A 29 5.17 9.12 13.75
C ASN A 29 6.50 9.85 13.59
N ASP A 30 7.51 9.43 14.36
CA ASP A 30 8.88 9.96 14.28
C ASP A 30 9.74 9.29 13.18
N LEU A 31 9.26 8.21 12.57
CA LEU A 31 9.91 7.67 11.37
C LEU A 31 9.87 8.74 10.28
N ALA A 32 11.04 8.98 9.68
CA ALA A 32 11.17 9.90 8.57
C ALA A 32 10.13 9.51 7.50
N PRO A 33 9.29 10.47 7.05
CA PRO A 33 8.28 10.23 6.02
C PRO A 33 8.85 9.49 4.81
N SER A 34 10.12 9.71 4.50
CA SER A 34 10.87 9.00 3.46
C SER A 34 10.79 7.48 3.59
N ILE A 35 11.00 6.89 4.76
CA ILE A 35 11.02 5.43 4.94
C ILE A 35 9.62 4.83 4.76
N LEU A 36 8.59 5.49 5.27
CA LEU A 36 7.21 5.02 5.11
C LEU A 36 6.77 5.03 3.65
N ILE A 37 7.15 6.07 2.90
CA ILE A 37 6.89 6.16 1.46
C ILE A 37 7.54 4.98 0.71
N TRP A 38 8.76 4.57 1.07
CA TRP A 38 9.38 3.38 0.50
C TRP A 38 8.63 2.08 0.82
N ILE A 39 8.09 1.96 2.04
CA ILE A 39 7.26 0.82 2.44
C ILE A 39 5.96 0.80 1.61
N VAL A 40 5.30 1.95 1.41
CA VAL A 40 4.12 2.06 0.51
C VAL A 40 4.47 1.59 -0.90
N ALA A 41 5.57 2.10 -1.47
CA ALA A 41 5.98 1.78 -2.83
C ALA A 41 6.28 0.29 -3.00
N GLY A 42 7.02 -0.30 -2.04
CA GLY A 42 7.32 -1.73 -2.02
C GLY A 42 6.08 -2.59 -1.89
N ALA A 43 5.15 -2.21 -1.02
CA ALA A 43 3.85 -2.85 -0.89
C ALA A 43 3.06 -2.79 -2.21
N GLY A 44 2.84 -1.61 -2.77
CA GLY A 44 2.13 -1.43 -4.04
C GLY A 44 2.73 -2.24 -5.19
N PHE A 45 4.07 -2.33 -5.26
CA PHE A 45 4.76 -3.14 -6.26
C PHE A 45 4.50 -4.63 -6.08
N TYR A 46 4.59 -5.14 -4.84
CA TYR A 46 4.26 -6.53 -4.52
C TYR A 46 2.82 -6.87 -4.90
N LEU A 47 1.89 -5.96 -4.64
CA LEU A 47 0.48 -6.12 -5.01
C LEU A 47 0.25 -6.14 -6.52
N ALA A 48 0.96 -5.30 -7.26
CA ALA A 48 0.85 -5.27 -8.71
C ALA A 48 1.27 -6.62 -9.30
N ILE A 49 2.36 -7.21 -8.80
CA ILE A 49 2.80 -8.55 -9.20
C ILE A 49 1.76 -9.60 -8.87
N ASN A 50 1.22 -9.61 -7.64
CA ASN A 50 0.21 -10.58 -7.25
C ASN A 50 -1.07 -10.47 -8.08
N SER A 51 -1.51 -9.25 -8.36
CA SER A 51 -2.72 -8.98 -9.13
C SER A 51 -2.57 -9.35 -10.61
N ILE A 52 -1.37 -9.20 -11.20
CA ILE A 52 -1.09 -9.69 -12.57
C ILE A 52 -1.28 -11.20 -12.67
N ILE A 53 -0.79 -11.95 -11.67
CA ILE A 53 -0.95 -13.41 -11.63
C ILE A 53 -2.43 -13.79 -11.44
N GLU A 54 -3.21 -12.97 -10.73
CA GLU A 54 -4.65 -13.19 -10.55
C GLU A 54 -5.46 -12.86 -11.83
N ILE A 55 -5.10 -11.80 -12.55
CA ILE A 55 -5.68 -11.46 -13.86
C ILE A 55 -5.48 -12.63 -14.85
N THR A 56 -4.34 -13.32 -14.81
CA THR A 56 -4.10 -14.49 -15.69
C THR A 56 -5.04 -15.67 -15.41
N ASN A 57 -5.69 -15.72 -14.25
CA ASN A 57 -6.74 -16.70 -13.92
C ASN A 57 -8.16 -16.22 -14.30
N SER A 58 -8.30 -15.13 -15.09
CA SER A 58 -9.58 -14.58 -15.56
C SER A 58 -10.58 -14.19 -14.46
N ASN A 59 -10.08 -13.85 -13.27
CA ASN A 59 -10.93 -13.35 -12.18
C ASN A 59 -11.11 -11.84 -12.31
N ILE A 60 -12.36 -11.36 -12.34
CA ILE A 60 -12.67 -9.92 -12.37
C ILE A 60 -12.15 -9.19 -11.14
N VAL A 61 -12.02 -9.90 -10.01
CA VAL A 61 -11.44 -9.39 -8.76
C VAL A 61 -9.96 -9.00 -8.97
N GLY A 62 -9.21 -9.76 -9.77
CA GLY A 62 -7.80 -9.46 -10.07
C GLY A 62 -7.59 -8.12 -10.78
N TRP A 63 -8.54 -7.70 -11.63
CA TRP A 63 -8.49 -6.38 -12.28
C TRP A 63 -8.71 -5.22 -11.30
N TRP A 64 -9.62 -5.39 -10.34
CA TRP A 64 -9.84 -4.40 -9.28
C TRP A 64 -8.62 -4.32 -8.36
N SER A 65 -8.10 -5.46 -7.90
CA SER A 65 -6.88 -5.54 -7.09
C SER A 65 -5.68 -4.90 -7.81
N PHE A 66 -5.55 -5.10 -9.13
CA PHE A 66 -4.48 -4.50 -9.90
C PHE A 66 -4.62 -2.97 -10.00
N GLY A 67 -5.81 -2.46 -10.28
CA GLY A 67 -6.05 -1.01 -10.34
C GLY A 67 -5.71 -0.32 -9.01
N VAL A 68 -6.10 -0.96 -7.91
CA VAL A 68 -5.80 -0.52 -6.54
C VAL A 68 -4.29 -0.59 -6.27
N ALA A 69 -3.62 -1.70 -6.61
CA ALA A 69 -2.18 -1.87 -6.46
C ALA A 69 -1.37 -0.80 -7.20
N ILE A 70 -1.78 -0.44 -8.41
CA ILE A 70 -1.15 0.62 -9.19
C ILE A 70 -1.34 1.99 -8.53
N ALA A 71 -2.52 2.28 -7.99
CA ALA A 71 -2.76 3.53 -7.27
C ALA A 71 -1.84 3.64 -6.03
N VAL A 72 -1.72 2.57 -5.25
CA VAL A 72 -0.81 2.50 -4.08
C VAL A 72 0.64 2.66 -4.52
N LEU A 73 1.04 1.96 -5.58
CA LEU A 73 2.40 2.06 -6.13
C LEU A 73 2.69 3.50 -6.54
N ILE A 74 1.77 4.20 -7.20
CA ILE A 74 1.94 5.61 -7.60
C ILE A 74 2.06 6.53 -6.38
N ILE A 75 1.18 6.35 -5.38
CA ILE A 75 1.16 7.15 -4.15
C ILE A 75 2.48 6.99 -3.38
N GLY A 76 3.06 5.79 -3.36
CA GLY A 76 4.38 5.55 -2.77
C GLY A 76 5.55 5.98 -3.66
N LEU A 77 5.50 5.68 -4.96
CA LEU A 77 6.65 5.83 -5.86
C LEU A 77 6.91 7.28 -6.25
N PHE A 78 5.88 8.11 -6.41
CA PHE A 78 6.07 9.49 -6.88
C PHE A 78 6.84 10.35 -5.87
N PRO A 79 6.54 10.33 -4.56
CA PRO A 79 7.34 11.04 -3.57
C PRO A 79 8.77 10.51 -3.47
N VAL A 80 8.97 9.20 -3.66
CA VAL A 80 10.33 8.62 -3.76
C VAL A 80 11.07 9.23 -4.95
N LEU A 81 10.50 9.20 -6.15
CA LEU A 81 11.15 9.73 -7.36
C LEU A 81 11.50 11.20 -7.19
N HIS A 82 10.59 11.98 -6.62
CA HIS A 82 10.84 13.39 -6.34
C HIS A 82 11.96 13.61 -5.33
N SER A 83 12.12 12.74 -4.33
CA SER A 83 13.24 12.82 -3.38
C SER A 83 14.62 12.67 -4.04
N PHE A 84 14.69 12.06 -5.24
CA PHE A 84 15.89 11.98 -6.07
C PHE A 84 16.00 13.10 -7.12
N GLY A 85 15.11 14.10 -7.08
CA GLY A 85 15.02 15.15 -8.09
C GLY A 85 14.43 14.68 -9.43
N ILE A 86 13.74 13.54 -9.44
CA ILE A 86 13.12 12.98 -10.65
C ILE A 86 11.63 13.31 -10.66
N GLY A 87 11.22 14.12 -11.63
CA GLY A 87 9.80 14.42 -11.88
C GLY A 87 9.38 15.85 -11.53
N PRO A 88 8.10 16.18 -11.71
CA PRO A 88 7.56 17.51 -11.47
C PRO A 88 7.18 17.70 -9.99
N ALA A 89 7.12 18.95 -9.53
CA ALA A 89 6.86 19.29 -8.11
C ALA A 89 5.55 18.72 -7.51
N TRP A 90 4.58 18.32 -8.34
CA TRP A 90 3.34 17.69 -7.84
C TRP A 90 3.53 16.24 -7.37
N PHE A 91 4.68 15.62 -7.65
CA PHE A 91 5.07 14.30 -7.11
C PHE A 91 5.34 14.32 -5.60
N GLU A 92 5.59 15.48 -5.01
CA GLU A 92 5.77 15.62 -3.56
C GLU A 92 4.51 15.26 -2.77
N PHE A 93 3.34 15.31 -3.41
CA PHE A 93 2.04 15.18 -2.75
C PHE A 93 1.95 16.00 -1.46
N ASN A 94 2.41 17.26 -1.48
CA ASN A 94 2.39 18.18 -0.32
C ASN A 94 0.98 18.38 0.28
N TRP A 95 -0.07 18.07 -0.48
CA TRP A 95 -1.46 18.11 -0.06
C TRP A 95 -1.91 16.85 0.70
N LEU A 96 -1.16 15.74 0.58
CA LEU A 96 -1.45 14.46 1.21
C LEU A 96 -0.83 14.45 2.62
N ASN A 97 -1.63 14.89 3.59
CA ASN A 97 -1.22 14.94 4.99
C ASN A 97 -0.94 13.53 5.52
N ARG A 98 -0.11 13.41 6.57
CA ARG A 98 0.24 12.14 7.24
C ARG A 98 -0.99 11.27 7.54
N LYS A 99 -2.06 11.90 8.04
CA LYS A 99 -3.33 11.22 8.32
C LYS A 99 -3.97 10.58 7.09
N ALA A 100 -3.79 11.17 5.90
CA ALA A 100 -4.29 10.60 4.66
C ALA A 100 -3.50 9.35 4.26
N TYR A 101 -2.18 9.33 4.46
CA TYR A 101 -1.36 8.12 4.29
C TYR A 101 -1.79 7.01 5.25
N ASP A 102 -2.01 7.32 6.52
CA ASP A 102 -2.45 6.33 7.51
C ASP A 102 -3.81 5.72 7.13
N VAL A 103 -4.74 6.56 6.67
CA VAL A 103 -6.05 6.12 6.17
C VAL A 103 -5.92 5.25 4.91
N ILE A 104 -5.07 5.63 3.96
CA ILE A 104 -4.81 4.82 2.75
C ILE A 104 -4.24 3.46 3.15
N PHE A 105 -3.29 3.41 4.08
CA PHE A 105 -2.72 2.16 4.58
C PHE A 105 -3.75 1.27 5.31
N ILE A 106 -4.66 1.87 6.09
CA ILE A 106 -5.74 1.12 6.73
C ILE A 106 -6.67 0.52 5.68
N ILE A 107 -7.15 1.33 4.74
CA ILE A 107 -8.06 0.90 3.68
C ILE A 107 -7.40 -0.22 2.86
N GLU A 108 -6.12 -0.07 2.52
CA GLU A 108 -5.40 -1.08 1.76
C GLU A 108 -5.15 -2.36 2.51
N GLY A 109 -4.68 -2.27 3.76
CA GLY A 109 -4.47 -3.44 4.56
C GLY A 109 -5.74 -4.29 4.68
N VAL A 110 -6.90 -3.63 4.76
CA VAL A 110 -8.22 -4.30 4.72
C VAL A 110 -8.48 -4.96 3.36
N PHE A 111 -8.29 -4.26 2.24
CA PHE A 111 -8.51 -4.85 0.91
C PHE A 111 -7.63 -6.09 0.67
N LEU A 112 -6.38 -6.07 1.15
CA LEU A 112 -5.47 -7.21 1.03
C LEU A 112 -5.85 -8.39 1.90
N MET A 113 -6.31 -8.12 3.11
CA MET A 113 -6.88 -9.17 3.96
C MET A 113 -8.14 -9.76 3.31
N ILE A 114 -9.01 -8.95 2.72
CA ILE A 114 -10.21 -9.44 2.02
C ILE A 114 -9.84 -10.24 0.77
N ALA A 115 -8.89 -9.75 -0.04
CA ALA A 115 -8.41 -10.46 -1.23
C ALA A 115 -7.84 -11.84 -0.88
N THR A 116 -7.21 -11.97 0.30
CA THR A 116 -6.72 -13.25 0.82
C THR A 116 -7.81 -14.28 0.98
N PHE A 117 -8.97 -13.89 1.53
CA PHE A 117 -10.11 -14.78 1.69
C PHE A 117 -10.91 -14.96 0.41
N ALA A 118 -10.92 -13.96 -0.48
CA ALA A 118 -11.58 -14.05 -1.78
C ALA A 118 -10.87 -15.01 -2.75
N MET A 119 -9.56 -15.26 -2.57
CA MET A 119 -8.78 -16.21 -3.37
C MET A 119 -9.04 -17.69 -3.01
N GLU A 120 -9.73 -17.99 -1.89
CA GLU A 120 -10.10 -19.36 -1.49
C GLU A 120 -11.50 -19.80 -1.96
N LEU A 121 -12.28 -18.90 -2.59
CA LEU A 121 -13.62 -19.16 -3.16
C LEU A 121 -13.57 -19.42 -4.67
#